data_AF-A0A0S8F8I9-F1
#
_entry.id   AF-A0A0S8F8I9-F1
#
_cell.length_a   1.000
_cell.length_b   1.000
_cell.length_c   1.000
_cell.angle_alpha   90.00
_cell.angle_beta   90.00
_cell.angle_gamma   90.00
#
_symmetry.space_group_name_H-M   'P 1'
#
loop_
_entity.id
_entity.type
_entity.pdbx_description
1 polymer ?
#
loop_
_entity_poly.entity_id
_entity_poly.type
_entity_poly.pdbx_seq_one_letter_code
_entity_poly.pdbx_strand_id
1 'polypeptide(L)' 'RLLGGHVLGSHADSVIHEVALAMHTGMKIGGLSQMVHAYPTWSEGVRRAADSYYTKKFSDSWIGPILRWWARR' A
#
# COMPACT_ATOMS: atom_id res chain seq x y z
N ARG A 1 0.76 0.62 -13.01
CA ARG A 1 2.19 0.25 -13.06
C ARG A 1 2.88 0.91 -11.88
N LEU A 2 3.75 0.21 -11.16
CA LEU A 2 4.55 0.83 -10.10
C LEU A 2 5.63 1.72 -10.74
N LEU A 3 5.77 2.97 -10.30
CA LEU A 3 6.74 3.92 -10.86
C LEU A 3 8.02 4.01 -10.02
N GLY A 4 7.91 3.71 -8.73
CA GLY A 4 8.97 3.86 -7.74
C GLY A 4 8.40 3.79 -6.33
N GLY A 5 9.28 3.77 -5.34
CA GLY A 5 8.95 3.89 -3.93
C GLY A 5 10.16 4.38 -3.14
N HIS A 6 9.90 5.10 -2.05
CA HIS A 6 10.92 5.63 -1.16
C HIS A 6 10.70 5.03 0.22
N VAL A 7 11.79 4.59 0.85
CA VAL A 7 11.76 4.02 2.19
C VAL A 7 12.76 4.79 3.04
N LEU A 8 12.31 5.27 4.21
CA LEU A 8 13.13 5.96 5.19
C LEU A 8 12.87 5.33 6.55
N GLY A 9 13.94 4.92 7.24
CA GLY A 9 13.85 4.30 8.56
C GLY A 9 14.88 3.20 8.75
N SER A 10 14.83 2.54 9.90
CA SER A 10 15.62 1.34 10.17
C SER A 10 15.29 0.22 9.20
N HIS A 11 16.31 -0.51 8.74
CA HIS A 11 16.18 -1.62 7.77
C HIS A 11 15.63 -1.21 6.40
N ALA A 12 15.71 0.08 6.02
CA ALA A 12 15.27 0.55 4.70
C ALA A 12 15.99 -0.17 3.55
N ASP A 13 17.25 -0.58 3.75
CA ASP A 13 18.08 -1.36 2.83
C ASP A 13 17.49 -2.74 2.49
N SER A 14 16.85 -3.41 3.44
CA SER A 14 16.22 -4.72 3.21
C SER A 14 14.78 -4.59 2.70
N VAL A 15 14.05 -3.57 3.15
CA VAL A 15 12.66 -3.32 2.74
C VAL A 15 12.55 -2.78 1.32
N ILE A 16 13.49 -1.92 0.88
CA ILE A 16 13.45 -1.33 -0.47
C ILE A 16 13.54 -2.39 -1.58
N HIS A 17 14.13 -3.56 -1.27
CA HIS A 17 14.25 -4.66 -2.22
C HIS A 17 12.90 -5.20 -2.68
N GLU A 18 11.86 -5.14 -1.83
CA GLU A 18 10.51 -5.55 -2.17
C GLU A 18 9.90 -4.64 -3.26
N VAL A 19 10.10 -3.33 -3.12
CA VAL A 19 9.69 -2.33 -4.11
C VAL A 19 10.46 -2.53 -5.42
N ALA A 20 11.78 -2.76 -5.34
CA ALA A 20 12.61 -3.01 -6.51
C ALA A 20 12.17 -4.27 -7.27
N LEU A 21 11.87 -5.37 -6.57
CA LEU A 21 11.35 -6.60 -7.16
C LEU A 21 9.98 -6.38 -7.81
N ALA A 22 9.09 -5.65 -7.15
CA ALA A 22 7.78 -5.31 -7.71
C ALA A 22 7.90 -4.47 -9.00
N MET A 23 8.87 -3.54 -9.07
CA MET A 23 9.16 -2.81 -10.31
C MET A 23 9.73 -3.72 -11.39
N HIS A 24 10.70 -4.56 -11.05
CA HIS A 24 11.36 -5.48 -11.98
C HIS A 24 10.37 -6.46 -12.63
N THR A 25 9.43 -6.97 -11.83
CA THR A 25 8.38 -7.90 -12.30
C THR A 25 7.19 -7.21 -12.96
N GLY A 26 7.19 -5.87 -13.05
CA GLY A 26 6.07 -5.11 -13.64
C GLY A 26 4.77 -5.17 -12.82
N MET A 27 4.87 -5.46 -11.52
CA MET A 27 3.74 -5.63 -10.62
C MET A 27 2.91 -4.32 -10.50
N LYS A 28 1.59 -4.47 -10.30
CA LYS A 28 0.70 -3.36 -9.94
C LYS A 28 0.69 -3.18 -8.42
N ILE A 29 0.34 -1.98 -7.94
CA ILE A 29 0.28 -1.68 -6.49
C ILE A 29 -0.65 -2.62 -5.70
N GLY A 30 -1.69 -3.16 -6.34
CA GLY A 30 -2.54 -4.19 -5.76
C GLY A 30 -1.81 -5.49 -5.43
N GLY A 31 -0.79 -5.86 -6.21
CA GLY A 31 0.01 -7.04 -5.91
C GLY A 31 0.80 -6.89 -4.62
N LEU A 32 1.39 -5.71 -4.38
CA LEU A 32 2.03 -5.37 -3.11
C LEU A 32 1.04 -5.37 -1.94
N SER A 33 -0.14 -4.76 -2.10
CA SER A 33 -1.17 -4.75 -1.04
C SER A 33 -1.65 -6.16 -0.65
N GLN A 34 -1.83 -7.05 -1.63
CA GLN A 34 -2.38 -8.40 -1.40
C GLN A 34 -1.32 -9.44 -1.03
N MET A 35 -0.02 -9.12 -1.13
CA MET A 35 1.05 -10.03 -0.75
C MET A 35 1.05 -10.30 0.76
N VAL A 36 1.36 -11.53 1.16
CA VAL A 36 1.53 -11.88 2.57
C VAL A 36 2.87 -11.34 3.06
N HIS A 37 2.81 -10.36 3.96
CA HIS A 37 3.98 -9.82 4.65
C HIS A 37 4.15 -10.51 5.99
N ALA A 38 5.39 -10.83 6.36
CA ALA A 38 5.69 -11.43 7.64
C ALA A 38 5.37 -10.47 8.80
N TYR A 39 4.75 -10.99 9.86
CA TYR A 39 4.47 -10.25 11.10
C TYR A 39 5.31 -10.80 12.25
N PRO A 40 5.90 -9.95 13.12
CA PRO A 40 6.04 -8.50 13.02
C PRO A 40 7.34 -8.09 12.29
N THR A 41 7.25 -7.40 11.15
CA THR A 41 8.45 -6.96 10.39
C THR A 41 8.29 -5.57 9.76
N TRP A 42 9.41 -4.97 9.34
CA TRP A 42 9.43 -3.69 8.63
C TRP A 42 8.74 -3.73 7.25
N SER A 43 8.65 -4.91 6.62
CA SER A 43 7.95 -5.09 5.35
C SER A 43 6.46 -4.72 5.47
N GLU A 44 5.85 -4.80 6.67
CA GLU A 44 4.49 -4.29 6.87
C GLU A 44 4.33 -2.81 6.49
N GLY A 45 5.41 -2.02 6.54
CA GLY A 45 5.41 -0.64 6.08
C GLY A 45 5.08 -0.54 4.59
N VAL A 46 5.60 -1.44 3.75
CA VAL A 46 5.33 -1.49 2.31
C VAL A 46 3.88 -1.87 2.06
N ARG A 47 3.38 -2.89 2.77
CA ARG A 47 1.95 -3.27 2.73
C ARG A 47 1.04 -2.09 3.05
N ARG A 48 1.26 -1.43 4.20
CA ARG A 48 0.43 -0.29 4.64
C ARG A 48 0.51 0.87 3.65
N ALA A 49 1.68 1.14 3.08
CA ALA A 49 1.85 2.15 2.04
C ALA A 49 1.03 1.80 0.78
N ALA A 50 1.06 0.53 0.34
CA ALA A 50 0.28 0.06 -0.80
C ALA A 50 -1.24 0.09 -0.52
N ASP A 51 -1.67 -0.29 0.68
CA ASP A 51 -3.08 -0.26 1.10
C ASP A 51 -3.65 1.16 1.10
N SER A 52 -2.84 2.15 1.49
CA SER A 52 -3.25 3.57 1.53
C SER A 52 -3.75 4.10 0.19
N TYR A 53 -3.24 3.57 -0.92
CA TYR A 53 -3.72 3.90 -2.27
C TYR A 53 -5.17 3.48 -2.48
N TYR A 54 -5.55 2.29 -2.02
CA TYR A 54 -6.90 1.77 -2.12
C TYR A 54 -7.85 2.43 -1.12
N THR A 55 -7.39 2.71 0.09
CA THR A 55 -8.18 3.46 1.08
C THR A 55 -8.57 4.83 0.55
N LYS A 56 -7.65 5.57 -0.08
CA LYS A 56 -7.97 6.87 -0.72
C LYS A 56 -8.97 6.70 -1.86
N LYS A 57 -8.76 5.73 -2.74
CA LYS A 57 -9.67 5.46 -3.86
C LYS A 57 -11.09 5.12 -3.40
N PHE A 58 -11.23 4.37 -2.31
CA PHE A 58 -12.52 4.06 -1.70
C PHE A 58 -13.17 5.31 -1.08
N SER A 59 -12.40 6.11 -0.34
CA SER A 59 -12.88 7.34 0.29
C SER A 59 -13.37 8.38 -0.73
N ASP A 60 -12.68 8.51 -1.86
CA ASP A 60 -12.98 9.47 -2.94
C ASP A 60 -14.02 8.93 -3.93
N SER A 61 -14.57 7.73 -3.69
CA SER A 61 -15.63 7.18 -4.52
C SER A 61 -16.93 7.98 -4.36
N TRP A 62 -17.79 7.92 -5.39
CA TRP A 62 -19.10 8.59 -5.41
C TRP A 62 -20.04 8.18 -4.26
N ILE A 63 -19.83 7.00 -3.68
CA ILE A 63 -20.55 6.45 -2.52
C ILE A 63 -19.96 6.96 -1.19
N GLY A 64 -18.75 7.51 -1.20
CA GLY A 64 -18.04 7.98 -0.01
C GLY A 64 -18.84 8.98 0.83
N PRO A 65 -19.45 10.03 0.24
CA PRO A 65 -20.30 10.96 0.97
C PRO A 65 -21.53 10.30 1.60
N ILE A 66 -22.15 9.34 0.90
CA ILE A 66 -23.34 8.61 1.36
C ILE A 66 -22.97 7.74 2.56
N LEU A 67 -21.87 6.99 2.46
CA LEU A 67 -21.38 6.13 3.54
C LEU A 67 -21.00 6.96 4.78
N ARG A 68 -20.32 8.10 4.60
CA ARG A 68 -19.97 9.03 5.68
C ARG A 68 -21.18 9.70 6.31
N TRP A 69 -22.28 9.88 5.57
CA TRP A 69 -23.54 10.39 6.10
C TRP A 69 -24.25 9.32 6.93
N TRP A 70 -24.27 8.06 6.46
CA TRP A 70 -24.84 6.92 7.17
C TRP A 70 -24.08 6.58 8.47
N ALA A 71 -22.75 6.58 8.44
CA ALA A 71 -21.92 6.29 9.60
C ALA A 71 -21.95 7.39 10.68
N ARG A 72 -22.49 8.57 10.38
CA ARG A 72 -22.69 9.68 11.33
C ARG A 72 -24.08 9.69 11.97
N ARG A 73 -24.96 8.77 11.58
CA ARG A 73 -26.27 8.54 12.18
C ARG A 73 -26.21 7.35 13.14
#